data_AF-A0A2M6YTZ7-F1
#
_entry.id   AF-A0A2M6YTZ7-F1
#
_cell.length_a   1.000
_cell.length_b   1.000
_cell.length_c   1.000
_cell.angle_alpha   90.00
_cell.angle_beta   90.00
_cell.angle_gamma   90.00
#
_symmetry.space_group_name_H-M   'P 1'
#
loop_
_entity.id
_entity.type
_entity.pdbx_description
1 polymer ?
#
loop_
_entity_poly.entity_id
_entity_poly.type
_entity_poly.pdbx_seq_one_letter_code
_entity_poly.pdbx_strand_id
1 'polypeptide(L)'
;MLNPNLFNTVFVIPILNLLVIFYKLFLFIRLPGAFGFAIIALTVAIRLLFQPFFQKQIETAKKMQEIKPQLDKLSAKHKNDQKQLQAEQLKLYQQYGINPTSGCLVMIIQLPIFIALYNTLNLFLLNGHAEKTITAINKVLYFSVLKIETVNSWFFGLDLVKSPKVAGDWYYLLIPVITAALQYFQAQASMPQANTSGPLVQAQKGNDKDDKKKEGGQGDFQKAMNTQMKYMFPLM
;
A
#
# COMPACT_ATOMS: atom_id res chain seq x y z
N MET A 1 21.99 10.38 -8.98
CA MET A 1 20.68 9.75 -8.72
C MET A 1 20.32 8.68 -9.76
N LEU A 2 20.69 8.86 -11.04
CA LEU A 2 20.64 7.80 -12.09
C LEU A 2 21.95 6.99 -12.19
N ASN A 3 22.61 6.70 -11.07
CA ASN A 3 23.77 5.81 -11.13
C ASN A 3 23.28 4.40 -11.53
N PRO A 4 24.02 3.66 -12.37
CA PRO A 4 23.66 2.31 -12.79
C PRO A 4 23.85 1.33 -11.62
N ASN A 5 22.94 1.41 -10.66
CA ASN A 5 22.76 0.43 -9.59
C ASN A 5 21.69 -0.56 -10.03
N LEU A 6 21.81 -1.82 -9.59
CA LEU A 6 20.85 -2.88 -9.93
C LEU A 6 19.40 -2.47 -9.70
N PHE A 7 19.13 -1.79 -8.57
CA PHE A 7 17.81 -1.24 -8.27
C PHE A 7 17.31 -0.21 -9.29
N ASN A 8 18.18 0.71 -9.71
CA ASN A 8 17.79 1.74 -10.68
C ASN A 8 17.52 1.12 -12.05
N THR A 9 18.37 0.19 -12.48
CA THR A 9 18.21 -0.45 -13.79
C THR A 9 16.98 -1.34 -13.87
N VAL A 10 16.63 -2.04 -12.80
CA VAL A 10 15.48 -2.95 -12.77
C VAL A 10 14.16 -2.21 -12.53
N PHE A 11 14.14 -1.18 -11.67
CA PHE A 11 12.89 -0.51 -11.28
C PHE A 11 12.79 0.92 -11.82
N VAL A 12 13.77 1.79 -11.54
CA VAL A 12 13.67 3.23 -11.83
C VAL A 12 13.68 3.50 -13.34
N ILE A 13 14.58 2.88 -14.11
CA ILE A 13 14.73 3.13 -15.55
C ILE A 13 13.49 2.68 -16.34
N PRO A 14 12.93 1.48 -16.13
CA PRO A 14 11.71 1.07 -16.82
C PRO A 14 10.52 1.96 -16.48
N ILE A 15 10.34 2.29 -15.19
CA ILE A 15 9.26 3.17 -14.72
C ILE A 15 9.38 4.57 -15.36
N LEU A 16 10.58 5.14 -15.40
CA LEU A 16 10.86 6.42 -16.04
C LEU A 16 10.55 6.40 -17.54
N ASN A 17 10.99 5.35 -18.26
CA ASN A 17 10.71 5.22 -19.69
C ASN A 17 9.19 5.11 -19.95
N LEU A 18 8.49 4.32 -19.14
CA LEU A 18 7.04 4.14 -19.25
C LEU A 18 6.29 5.45 -18.99
N LEU A 19 6.72 6.22 -17.98
CA LEU A 19 6.20 7.55 -17.70
C LEU A 19 6.38 8.50 -18.90
N VAL A 20 7.57 8.51 -19.52
CA VAL A 20 7.88 9.37 -20.67
C VAL A 20 7.10 8.96 -21.91
N ILE A 21 6.88 7.67 -22.13
CA ILE A 21 6.00 7.16 -23.20
C ILE A 21 4.59 7.72 -23.04
N PHE A 22 4.01 7.61 -21.84
CA PHE A 22 2.67 8.16 -21.60
C PHE A 22 2.63 9.68 -21.70
N TYR A 23 3.66 10.37 -21.21
CA TYR A 23 3.76 11.82 -21.35
C TYR A 23 3.78 12.25 -22.82
N LYS A 24 4.60 11.61 -23.67
CA LYS A 24 4.62 11.88 -25.11
C LYS A 24 3.30 11.56 -25.80
N LEU A 25 2.65 10.46 -25.41
CA LEU A 25 1.34 10.08 -25.94
C LEU A 25 0.28 11.16 -25.62
N PHE A 26 0.23 11.66 -24.39
CA PHE A 26 -0.72 12.71 -24.00
C PHE A 26 -0.36 14.09 -24.57
N LEU A 27 0.92 14.38 -24.79
CA LEU A 27 1.36 15.56 -25.54
C LEU A 27 0.94 15.49 -27.02
N PHE A 28 1.05 14.31 -27.65
CA PHE A 28 0.60 14.10 -29.01
C PHE A 28 -0.91 14.37 -29.17
N ILE A 29 -1.69 14.01 -28.15
CA ILE A 29 -3.14 14.27 -28.08
C ILE A 29 -3.45 15.74 -27.68
N ARG A 30 -2.42 16.57 -27.44
CA ARG A 30 -2.52 17.99 -27.00
C ARG A 30 -3.36 18.17 -25.72
N LEU A 31 -3.23 17.23 -24.79
CA LEU A 31 -4.01 17.25 -23.56
C LEU A 31 -3.37 18.20 -22.53
N PRO A 32 -4.10 19.20 -22.00
CA PRO A 32 -3.58 20.05 -20.94
C PRO A 32 -3.32 19.22 -19.67
N GLY A 33 -2.15 19.38 -19.07
CA GLY A 33 -1.72 18.60 -17.91
C GLY A 33 -1.29 17.17 -18.21
N ALA A 34 -0.75 16.93 -19.41
CA ALA A 34 -0.19 15.65 -19.86
C ALA A 34 0.72 14.95 -18.83
N PHE A 35 1.46 15.70 -18.00
CA PHE A 35 2.32 15.13 -16.96
C PHE A 35 1.54 14.43 -15.85
N GLY A 36 0.47 15.05 -15.32
CA GLY A 36 -0.36 14.43 -14.30
C GLY A 36 -1.13 13.22 -14.83
N PHE A 37 -1.65 13.30 -16.06
CA PHE A 37 -2.27 12.14 -16.72
C PHE A 37 -1.27 11.02 -17.01
N ALA A 38 0.00 11.34 -17.31
CA ALA A 38 1.05 10.34 -17.46
C ALA A 38 1.32 9.58 -16.16
N ILE A 39 1.33 10.27 -15.01
CA ILE A 39 1.45 9.63 -13.70
C ILE A 39 0.25 8.73 -13.43
N ILE A 40 -0.97 9.19 -13.68
CA ILE A 40 -2.18 8.37 -13.51
C ILE A 40 -2.13 7.14 -14.40
N ALA A 41 -1.81 7.29 -15.69
CA ALA A 41 -1.70 6.18 -16.63
C ALA A 41 -0.62 5.17 -16.20
N LEU A 42 0.53 5.64 -15.70
CA LEU A 42 1.57 4.80 -15.12
C LEU A 42 1.04 3.98 -13.95
N THR A 43 0.33 4.60 -13.01
CA THR A 43 -0.24 3.87 -11.86
C THR A 43 -1.26 2.82 -12.28
N VAL A 44 -2.11 3.13 -13.26
CA VAL A 44 -3.09 2.19 -13.80
C VAL A 44 -2.39 1.03 -14.52
N ALA A 45 -1.38 1.31 -15.34
CA ALA A 45 -0.62 0.28 -16.05
C ALA A 45 0.08 -0.69 -15.08
N ILE A 46 0.73 -0.15 -14.04
CA ILE A 46 1.34 -0.98 -12.98
C ILE A 46 0.24 -1.79 -12.28
N ARG A 47 -0.88 -1.18 -11.90
CA ARG A 47 -1.96 -1.90 -11.21
C ARG A 47 -2.55 -3.04 -12.04
N LEU A 48 -2.69 -2.85 -13.35
CA LEU A 48 -3.13 -3.90 -14.27
C LEU A 48 -2.11 -5.04 -14.38
N LEU A 49 -0.82 -4.73 -14.41
CA LEU A 49 0.25 -5.74 -14.43
C LEU A 49 0.24 -6.57 -13.14
N PHE A 50 0.04 -5.94 -11.98
CA PHE A 50 -0.02 -6.60 -10.67
C PHE A 50 -1.41 -7.17 -10.31
N GLN A 51 -2.43 -6.95 -11.14
CA GLN A 51 -3.80 -7.44 -10.90
C GLN A 51 -3.89 -8.95 -10.61
N PRO A 52 -3.26 -9.87 -11.37
CA PRO A 52 -3.32 -11.30 -11.07
C PRO A 52 -2.68 -11.63 -9.71
N PHE A 53 -1.65 -10.88 -9.32
CA PHE A 53 -1.01 -11.02 -8.02
C PHE A 53 -1.94 -10.57 -6.87
N PHE A 54 -2.68 -9.47 -7.05
CA PHE A 54 -3.68 -9.02 -6.08
C PHE A 54 -4.85 -10.00 -5.91
N GLN A 55 -5.31 -10.64 -6.99
CA GLN A 55 -6.38 -11.64 -6.89
C GLN A 55 -6.03 -12.80 -5.96
N LYS A 56 -4.77 -13.29 -6.04
CA LYS A 56 -4.28 -14.35 -5.15
C LYS A 56 -4.24 -13.94 -3.69
N GLN A 57 -3.92 -12.68 -3.40
CA GLN A 57 -3.95 -12.16 -2.04
C GLN A 57 -5.37 -12.11 -1.48
N ILE A 58 -6.33 -11.66 -2.30
CA ILE A 58 -7.75 -11.60 -1.90
C ILE A 58 -8.29 -13.00 -1.60
N GLU A 59 -7.91 -14.00 -2.39
CA GLU A 59 -8.29 -15.40 -2.15
C GLU A 59 -7.76 -15.90 -0.80
N THR A 60 -6.47 -15.69 -0.50
CA THR A 60 -5.87 -16.05 0.80
C THR A 60 -6.52 -15.29 1.95
N ALA A 61 -6.84 -14.01 1.76
CA ALA A 61 -7.52 -13.21 2.76
C ALA A 61 -8.93 -13.73 3.08
N LYS A 62 -9.68 -14.21 2.07
CA LYS A 62 -11.00 -14.85 2.26
C LYS A 62 -10.89 -16.13 3.08
N LYS A 63 -9.98 -17.04 2.70
CA LYS A 63 -9.71 -18.29 3.43
C LYS A 63 -9.33 -18.01 4.90
N MET A 64 -8.57 -16.95 5.15
CA MET A 64 -8.20 -16.53 6.51
C MET A 64 -9.41 -16.13 7.37
N GLN A 65 -10.46 -15.56 6.77
CA GLN A 65 -11.69 -15.21 7.50
C GLN A 65 -12.51 -16.45 7.85
N GLU A 66 -12.56 -17.42 6.95
CA GLU A 66 -13.30 -18.67 7.14
C GLU A 66 -12.74 -19.48 8.32
N ILE A 67 -11.41 -19.46 8.51
CA ILE A 67 -10.75 -20.17 9.61
C ILE A 67 -10.71 -19.38 10.92
N LYS A 68 -11.00 -18.07 10.90
CA LYS A 68 -11.03 -17.21 12.09
C LYS A 68 -11.80 -17.80 13.29
N PRO A 69 -13.04 -18.32 13.15
CA PRO A 69 -13.75 -18.94 14.27
C PRO A 69 -13.06 -20.19 14.83
N GLN A 70 -12.30 -20.92 14.01
CA GLN A 70 -11.55 -22.10 14.45
C GLN A 70 -10.28 -21.70 15.20
N LEU A 71 -9.61 -20.63 14.73
CA LEU A 71 -8.48 -20.01 15.44
C LEU A 71 -8.90 -19.47 16.81
N ASP A 72 -10.11 -18.89 16.93
CA ASP A 72 -10.63 -18.39 18.20
C ASP A 72 -10.90 -19.54 19.19
N LYS A 73 -11.47 -20.66 18.72
CA LYS A 73 -11.66 -21.88 19.53
C LYS A 73 -10.33 -22.48 19.98
N LEU A 74 -9.33 -22.50 19.10
CA LEU A 74 -7.99 -23.00 19.41
C LEU A 74 -7.30 -22.12 20.46
N SER A 75 -7.44 -20.80 20.31
CA SER A 75 -6.91 -19.82 21.26
C SER A 75 -7.58 -19.93 22.63
N ALA A 76 -8.87 -20.26 22.67
CA ALA A 76 -9.59 -20.50 23.92
C ALA A 76 -9.15 -21.80 24.64
N LYS A 77 -8.74 -22.83 23.89
CA LYS A 77 -8.25 -24.11 24.44
C LYS A 77 -6.83 -24.02 24.98
N HIS A 78 -5.95 -23.26 24.32
CA HIS A 78 -4.51 -23.21 24.64
C HIS A 78 -4.07 -21.87 25.25
N LYS A 79 -4.94 -21.21 26.04
CA LYS A 79 -4.64 -19.89 26.66
C LYS A 79 -3.36 -19.87 27.50
N ASN A 80 -3.00 -20.99 28.12
CA ASN A 80 -1.86 -21.10 29.02
C ASN A 80 -0.58 -21.61 28.35
N ASP A 81 -0.63 -22.06 27.08
CA ASP A 81 0.53 -22.59 26.36
C ASP A 81 0.66 -21.93 24.99
N GLN A 82 1.36 -20.79 24.99
CA GLN A 82 1.57 -19.97 23.80
C GLN A 82 2.42 -20.68 22.73
N LYS A 83 3.27 -21.63 23.11
CA LYS A 83 4.10 -22.40 22.15
C LYS A 83 3.25 -23.45 21.45
N GLN A 84 2.45 -24.20 22.20
CA GLN A 84 1.56 -25.21 21.65
C GLN A 84 0.48 -24.56 20.77
N LEU A 85 -0.07 -23.42 21.19
CA LEU A 85 -1.02 -22.63 20.41
C LEU A 85 -0.44 -22.21 19.06
N GLN A 86 0.80 -21.69 19.00
CA GLN A 86 1.42 -21.30 17.73
C GLN A 86 1.61 -22.50 16.79
N ALA A 87 2.03 -23.65 17.32
CA ALA A 87 2.22 -24.86 16.54
C ALA A 87 0.89 -25.40 15.98
N GLU A 88 -0.19 -25.38 16.76
CA GLU A 88 -1.51 -25.81 16.31
C GLU A 88 -2.14 -24.83 15.32
N GLN A 89 -1.96 -23.52 15.51
CA GLN A 89 -2.38 -22.52 14.53
C GLN A 89 -1.68 -22.73 13.18
N LEU A 90 -0.37 -23.00 13.19
CA LEU A 90 0.37 -23.28 11.97
C LEU A 90 -0.10 -24.57 11.28
N LYS A 91 -0.37 -25.64 12.05
CA LYS A 91 -0.96 -26.88 11.52
C LYS A 91 -2.33 -26.61 10.89
N LEU A 92 -3.16 -25.78 11.51
CA LEU A 92 -4.46 -25.40 10.97
C LEU A 92 -4.30 -24.63 9.66
N TYR A 93 -3.39 -23.64 9.59
CA TYR A 93 -3.09 -22.94 8.34
C TYR A 93 -2.67 -23.89 7.23
N GLN A 94 -1.81 -24.87 7.53
CA GLN A 94 -1.36 -25.89 6.58
C GLN A 94 -2.49 -26.81 6.11
N GLN A 95 -3.38 -27.25 7.01
CA GLN A 95 -4.55 -28.07 6.66
C GLN A 95 -5.51 -27.36 5.70
N TYR A 96 -5.68 -26.05 5.86
CA TYR A 96 -6.50 -25.21 4.97
C TYR A 96 -5.73 -24.69 3.75
N GLY A 97 -4.46 -25.07 3.57
CA GLY A 97 -3.62 -24.63 2.45
C GLY A 97 -3.36 -23.11 2.44
N ILE A 98 -3.43 -22.47 3.60
CA ILE A 98 -3.22 -21.02 3.76
C ILE A 98 -1.76 -20.78 4.08
N ASN A 99 -1.09 -19.97 3.26
CA ASN A 99 0.25 -19.51 3.56
C ASN A 99 0.19 -18.10 4.22
N PRO A 100 0.51 -17.97 5.53
CA PRO A 100 0.43 -16.69 6.23
C PRO A 100 1.40 -15.64 5.69
N THR A 101 2.46 -16.05 4.98
CA THR A 101 3.44 -15.12 4.38
C THR A 101 2.93 -14.45 3.10
N SER A 102 1.85 -14.97 2.49
CA SER A 102 1.32 -14.40 1.24
C SER A 102 0.70 -13.02 1.42
N GLY A 103 0.25 -12.68 2.64
CA GLY A 103 -0.34 -11.38 2.96
C GLY A 103 0.67 -10.25 3.09
N CYS A 104 1.87 -10.50 3.62
CA CYS A 104 2.91 -9.48 3.77
C CYS A 104 3.76 -9.28 2.50
N LEU A 105 3.74 -10.26 1.59
CA LEU A 105 4.50 -10.24 0.33
C LEU A 105 4.23 -8.97 -0.50
N VAL A 106 2.99 -8.50 -0.46
CA VAL A 106 2.47 -7.31 -1.15
C VAL A 106 3.11 -6.05 -0.62
N MET A 107 3.14 -5.94 0.71
CA MET A 107 3.72 -4.80 1.41
C MET A 107 5.22 -4.71 1.12
N ILE A 108 5.89 -5.86 1.08
CA ILE A 108 7.31 -5.97 0.76
C ILE A 108 7.57 -5.57 -0.69
N ILE A 109 6.75 -5.99 -1.65
CA ILE A 109 6.91 -5.62 -3.08
C ILE A 109 6.51 -4.15 -3.33
N GLN A 110 5.55 -3.62 -2.57
CA GLN A 110 5.08 -2.26 -2.70
C GLN A 110 6.15 -1.24 -2.32
N LEU A 111 6.96 -1.52 -1.30
CA LEU A 111 8.02 -0.62 -0.82
C LEU A 111 9.06 -0.28 -1.91
N PRO A 112 9.69 -1.25 -2.60
CA PRO A 112 10.58 -1.00 -3.75
C PRO A 112 9.93 -0.16 -4.85
N ILE A 113 8.68 -0.45 -5.21
CA ILE A 113 7.96 0.27 -6.26
C ILE A 113 7.74 1.72 -5.84
N PHE A 114 7.35 1.95 -4.59
CA PHE A 114 7.18 3.29 -4.04
C PHE A 114 8.50 4.07 -4.03
N ILE A 115 9.60 3.46 -3.60
CA ILE A 115 10.93 4.09 -3.62
C ILE A 115 11.34 4.43 -5.06
N ALA A 116 11.08 3.54 -6.02
CA ALA A 116 11.41 3.77 -7.41
C ALA A 116 10.59 4.93 -8.02
N LEU A 117 9.29 4.98 -7.74
CA LEU A 117 8.41 6.09 -8.14
C LEU A 117 8.82 7.40 -7.46
N TYR A 118 9.11 7.38 -6.17
CA TYR A 118 9.57 8.55 -5.43
C TYR A 118 10.89 9.07 -6.01
N ASN A 119 11.87 8.21 -6.27
CA ASN A 119 13.13 8.62 -6.90
C ASN A 119 12.92 9.19 -8.31
N THR A 120 12.00 8.58 -9.08
CA THR A 120 11.63 9.05 -10.41
C THR A 120 11.03 10.45 -10.32
N LEU A 121 10.03 10.67 -9.47
CA LEU A 121 9.38 11.96 -9.30
C LEU A 121 10.33 13.00 -8.69
N ASN A 122 11.09 12.64 -7.66
CA ASN A 122 12.03 13.52 -6.97
C ASN A 122 13.14 14.04 -7.89
N LEU A 123 13.52 13.26 -8.91
CA LEU A 123 14.40 13.73 -9.98
C LEU A 123 13.82 14.94 -10.72
N PHE A 124 12.50 14.93 -10.97
CA PHE A 124 11.77 16.07 -11.54
C PHE A 124 11.57 17.19 -10.49
N LEU A 125 11.26 16.86 -9.22
CA LEU A 125 11.04 17.82 -8.11
C LEU A 125 12.25 18.72 -7.82
N LEU A 126 13.42 18.13 -7.57
CA LEU A 126 14.62 18.85 -7.14
C LEU A 126 15.25 19.72 -8.24
N ASN A 127 14.84 19.50 -9.48
CA ASN A 127 15.47 20.08 -10.66
C ASN A 127 14.43 20.74 -11.58
N GLY A 128 13.35 21.28 -11.02
CA GLY A 128 12.15 21.76 -11.72
C GLY A 128 12.35 22.76 -12.87
N HIS A 129 13.58 23.21 -13.14
CA HIS A 129 13.96 24.02 -14.31
C HIS A 129 15.30 23.63 -14.96
N ALA A 130 15.94 22.54 -14.51
CA ALA A 130 17.31 22.27 -14.89
C ALA A 130 17.36 21.42 -16.16
N GLU A 131 17.85 22.01 -17.25
CA GLU A 131 18.32 21.29 -18.44
C GLU A 131 19.16 20.05 -18.10
N LYS A 132 19.85 20.06 -16.95
CA LYS A 132 20.60 18.94 -16.38
C LYS A 132 19.75 17.69 -16.15
N THR A 133 18.50 17.83 -15.68
CA THR A 133 17.59 16.68 -15.48
C THR A 133 17.04 16.16 -16.78
N ILE A 134 16.66 17.06 -17.69
CA ILE A 134 16.21 16.70 -19.02
C ILE A 134 17.32 15.94 -19.76
N THR A 135 18.57 16.41 -19.64
CA THR A 135 19.75 15.74 -20.20
C THR A 135 20.02 14.39 -19.54
N ALA A 136 19.89 14.30 -18.21
CA ALA A 136 20.07 13.04 -17.48
C ALA A 136 19.00 11.99 -17.83
N ILE A 137 17.74 12.42 -18.01
CA ILE A 137 16.64 11.56 -18.45
C ILE A 137 16.88 11.14 -19.91
N ASN A 138 17.18 12.07 -20.81
CA ASN A 138 17.43 11.80 -22.22
C ASN A 138 18.60 10.83 -22.47
N LYS A 139 19.54 10.72 -21.53
CA LYS A 139 20.64 9.74 -21.57
C LYS A 139 20.22 8.32 -21.18
N VAL A 140 19.14 8.19 -20.41
CA VAL A 140 18.68 6.93 -19.81
C VAL A 140 17.41 6.40 -20.52
N LEU A 141 16.79 7.22 -21.36
CA LEU A 141 15.71 6.79 -22.24
C LEU A 141 16.20 5.79 -23.28
N TYR A 142 15.45 4.71 -23.48
CA TYR A 142 15.80 3.64 -24.41
C TYR A 142 15.70 4.08 -25.88
N PHE A 143 14.82 5.02 -26.19
CA PHE A 143 14.57 5.48 -27.55
C PHE A 143 14.86 6.96 -27.71
N SER A 144 15.61 7.31 -28.75
CA SER A 144 15.89 8.71 -29.13
C SER A 144 14.63 9.52 -29.43
N VAL A 145 13.56 8.87 -29.87
CA VAL A 145 12.24 9.46 -30.11
C VAL A 145 11.55 9.90 -28.81
N LEU A 146 11.95 9.37 -27.64
CA LEU A 146 11.35 9.70 -26.35
C LEU A 146 11.96 10.93 -25.69
N LYS A 147 13.00 11.55 -26.28
CA LYS A 147 13.64 12.73 -25.69
C LYS A 147 12.66 13.88 -25.49
N ILE A 148 12.65 14.47 -24.30
CA ILE A 148 11.78 15.60 -23.95
C ILE A 148 12.63 16.87 -23.93
N GLU A 149 12.05 18.01 -24.31
CA GLU A 149 12.68 19.33 -24.26
C GLU A 149 12.08 20.21 -23.16
N THR A 150 10.78 20.05 -22.87
CA THR A 150 10.09 20.75 -21.79
C THR A 150 9.10 19.83 -21.06
N VAL A 151 9.04 19.94 -19.74
CA VAL A 151 8.06 19.24 -18.91
C VAL A 151 7.07 20.27 -18.37
N ASN A 152 5.82 20.21 -18.83
CA ASN A 152 4.76 21.01 -18.25
C ASN A 152 4.15 20.23 -17.07
N SER A 153 4.47 20.69 -15.86
CA SER A 153 4.06 20.05 -14.60
C SER A 153 2.70 20.49 -14.08
N TRP A 154 1.99 21.34 -14.84
CA TRP A 154 0.71 21.91 -14.43
C TRP A 154 -0.41 20.88 -14.55
N PHE A 155 -1.17 20.66 -13.47
CA PHE A 155 -2.25 19.69 -13.42
C PHE A 155 -3.36 20.20 -12.49
N PHE A 156 -4.54 20.53 -13.03
CA PHE A 156 -5.70 21.04 -12.27
C PHE A 156 -5.37 22.24 -11.34
N GLY A 157 -4.54 23.18 -11.81
CA GLY A 157 -4.12 24.33 -11.01
C GLY A 157 -2.98 24.05 -10.01
N LEU A 158 -2.50 22.80 -9.95
CA LEU A 158 -1.38 22.37 -9.12
C LEU A 158 -0.13 22.22 -9.97
N ASP A 159 1.01 22.66 -9.46
CA ASP A 159 2.31 22.29 -10.00
C ASP A 159 2.78 21.03 -9.27
N LEU A 160 2.70 19.89 -9.93
CA LEU A 160 3.03 18.59 -9.34
C LEU A 160 4.51 18.48 -8.92
N VAL A 161 5.34 19.44 -9.37
CA VAL A 161 6.77 19.49 -9.08
C VAL A 161 7.10 20.32 -7.83
N LYS A 162 6.13 21.08 -7.31
CA LYS A 162 6.31 21.89 -6.10
C LYS A 162 5.85 21.16 -4.85
N SER A 163 6.71 21.14 -3.84
CA SER A 163 6.32 20.63 -2.52
C SER A 163 5.44 21.63 -1.76
N PRO A 164 4.53 21.19 -0.87
CA PRO A 164 3.65 22.07 -0.10
C PRO A 164 4.41 23.12 0.74
N LYS A 165 5.63 22.79 1.20
CA LYS A 165 6.49 23.72 1.95
C LYS A 165 6.99 24.89 1.12
N VAL A 166 7.18 24.67 -0.18
CA VAL A 166 7.74 25.67 -1.11
C VAL A 166 6.63 26.45 -1.80
N ALA A 167 5.48 25.82 -2.05
CA ALA A 167 4.35 26.48 -2.69
C ALA A 167 3.65 27.49 -1.76
N GLY A 168 3.67 27.30 -0.44
CA GLY A 168 3.04 28.21 0.54
C GLY A 168 1.50 28.23 0.49
N ASP A 169 0.92 27.60 -0.53
CA ASP A 169 -0.50 27.55 -0.79
C ASP A 169 -1.19 26.41 -0.01
N TRP A 170 -2.23 26.76 0.74
CA TRP A 170 -3.00 25.85 1.59
C TRP A 170 -3.62 24.67 0.81
N TYR A 171 -3.95 24.86 -0.47
CA TYR A 171 -4.63 23.85 -1.28
C TYR A 171 -3.75 22.63 -1.59
N TYR A 172 -2.41 22.74 -1.52
CA TYR A 172 -1.53 21.57 -1.66
C TYR A 172 -1.69 20.57 -0.49
N LEU A 173 -2.12 21.03 0.69
CA LEU A 173 -2.40 20.16 1.83
C LEU A 173 -3.71 19.37 1.66
N LEU A 174 -4.57 19.74 0.71
CA LEU A 174 -5.76 18.95 0.40
C LEU A 174 -5.40 17.61 -0.25
N ILE A 175 -4.29 17.52 -1.00
CA ILE A 175 -3.85 16.29 -1.68
C ILE A 175 -3.67 15.13 -0.69
N PRO A 176 -2.86 15.24 0.38
CA PRO A 176 -2.71 14.14 1.34
C PRO A 176 -4.01 13.86 2.11
N VAL A 177 -4.83 14.88 2.42
CA VAL A 177 -6.12 14.69 3.11
C VAL A 177 -7.10 13.89 2.25
N ILE A 178 -7.24 14.26 0.97
CA ILE A 178 -8.09 13.54 0.01
C ILE A 178 -7.54 12.12 -0.20
N THR A 179 -6.23 11.97 -0.33
CA THR A 179 -5.59 10.66 -0.48
C THR A 179 -5.86 9.77 0.73
N ALA A 180 -5.71 10.29 1.95
CA ALA A 180 -6.01 9.56 3.18
C ALA A 180 -7.49 9.18 3.27
N ALA A 181 -8.40 10.09 2.93
CA ALA A 181 -9.83 9.79 2.88
C ALA A 181 -10.15 8.69 1.85
N LEU A 182 -9.63 8.77 0.63
CA LEU A 182 -9.81 7.75 -0.40
C LEU A 182 -9.21 6.40 0.01
N GLN A 183 -8.05 6.41 0.65
CA GLN A 183 -7.39 5.21 1.17
C GLN A 183 -8.23 4.58 2.30
N TYR A 184 -8.82 5.40 3.16
CA TYR A 184 -9.74 4.96 4.21
C TYR A 184 -10.97 4.26 3.63
N PHE A 185 -11.61 4.87 2.63
CA PHE A 185 -12.76 4.27 1.96
C PHE A 185 -12.39 2.99 1.20
N GLN A 186 -11.23 2.97 0.53
CA GLN A 186 -10.73 1.77 -0.15
C GLN A 186 -10.48 0.64 0.83
N ALA A 187 -9.86 0.95 1.98
CA ALA A 187 -9.61 -0.03 3.01
C ALA A 187 -10.91 -0.56 3.60
N GLN A 188 -11.86 0.31 3.96
CA GLN A 188 -13.18 -0.08 4.44
C GLN A 188 -13.91 -1.01 3.45
N ALA A 189 -13.89 -0.70 2.15
CA ALA A 189 -14.52 -1.53 1.13
C ALA A 189 -13.80 -2.89 0.94
N SER A 190 -12.49 -2.94 1.22
CA SER A 190 -11.67 -4.16 1.11
C SER A 190 -11.60 -4.97 2.40
N MET A 191 -12.01 -4.39 3.53
CA MET A 191 -12.07 -5.09 4.80
C MET A 191 -13.15 -6.17 4.71
N PRO A 192 -12.78 -7.41 4.95
CA PRO A 192 -13.78 -8.44 5.01
C PRO A 192 -14.65 -8.26 6.23
N GLN A 193 -15.96 -8.25 6.02
CA GLN A 193 -16.93 -8.21 7.11
C GLN A 193 -16.63 -9.36 8.05
N ALA A 194 -16.27 -9.03 9.29
CA ALA A 194 -16.29 -9.98 10.38
C ALA A 194 -17.76 -10.38 10.56
N ASN A 195 -18.20 -11.45 9.90
CA ASN A 195 -19.45 -12.13 10.20
C ASN A 195 -19.36 -12.61 11.65
N THR A 196 -19.84 -11.75 12.53
CA THR A 196 -20.16 -12.02 13.92
C THR A 196 -21.47 -12.80 13.91
N SER A 197 -21.42 -14.03 13.40
CA SER A 197 -22.53 -14.98 13.45
C SER A 197 -22.03 -16.28 14.06
N GLY A 198 -21.62 -16.18 15.32
CA GLY A 198 -21.47 -17.26 16.27
C GLY A 198 -21.77 -16.66 17.64
N PRO A 199 -22.57 -17.31 18.51
CA PRO A 199 -23.15 -16.65 19.67
C PRO A 199 -22.06 -15.95 20.49
N LEU A 200 -22.27 -14.65 20.71
CA LEU A 200 -21.65 -13.93 21.82
C LEU A 200 -21.75 -14.84 23.03
N VAL A 201 -20.62 -15.28 23.56
CA VAL A 201 -20.57 -15.84 24.91
C VAL A 201 -21.11 -14.73 25.79
N GLN A 202 -22.38 -14.91 26.16
CA GLN A 202 -23.13 -14.02 27.02
C GLN A 202 -22.27 -13.79 28.26
N ALA A 203 -22.05 -12.51 28.55
CA ALA A 203 -21.53 -12.10 29.84
C ALA A 203 -22.45 -12.68 30.92
N GLN A 204 -21.98 -13.71 31.62
CA GLN A 204 -22.60 -14.16 32.85
C GLN A 204 -22.44 -13.02 33.87
N LYS A 205 -23.56 -12.35 34.15
CA LYS A 205 -23.78 -11.67 35.43
C LYS A 205 -23.74 -12.75 36.52
N GLY A 206 -22.66 -12.79 37.27
CA GLY A 206 -22.50 -13.61 38.47
C GLY A 206 -21.56 -12.87 39.41
N ASN A 207 -22.12 -12.39 40.50
CA ASN A 207 -21.48 -11.65 41.56
C ASN A 207 -20.54 -12.59 42.33
N ASP A 208 -19.23 -12.37 42.33
CA ASP A 208 -18.42 -12.58 43.54
C ASP A 208 -17.08 -11.84 43.46
N LYS A 209 -16.67 -11.34 44.63
CA LYS A 209 -15.41 -10.64 44.87
C LYS A 209 -14.27 -11.67 44.97
N ASP A 210 -13.05 -11.17 44.84
CA ASP A 210 -11.77 -11.88 45.00
C ASP A 210 -11.37 -12.81 43.85
N ASP A 211 -10.50 -12.34 42.96
CA ASP A 211 -9.07 -12.64 43.13
C ASP A 211 -8.18 -11.89 42.12
N LYS A 212 -7.00 -11.49 42.60
CA LYS A 212 -5.97 -10.82 41.81
C LYS A 212 -5.23 -11.85 40.93
N LYS A 213 -4.76 -11.36 39.77
CA LYS A 213 -3.58 -11.79 38.96
C LYS A 213 -3.81 -12.66 37.72
N LYS A 214 -3.16 -12.17 36.64
CA LYS A 214 -2.70 -12.81 35.39
C LYS A 214 -3.67 -12.79 34.21
N GLU A 215 -3.87 -11.59 33.66
CA GLU A 215 -4.36 -11.40 32.29
C GLU A 215 -3.16 -11.16 31.36
N GLY A 216 -2.89 -12.12 30.49
CA GLY A 216 -1.83 -12.05 29.51
C GLY A 216 -1.86 -13.28 28.63
N GLY A 217 -2.60 -13.22 27.52
CA GLY A 217 -2.66 -14.36 26.61
C GLY A 217 -3.54 -14.12 25.39
N GLN A 218 -2.90 -13.66 24.31
CA GLN A 218 -3.21 -13.80 22.87
C GLN A 218 -4.60 -13.46 22.32
N GLY A 219 -5.69 -13.68 23.06
CA GLY A 219 -6.98 -13.04 22.82
C GLY A 219 -6.86 -11.51 22.82
N ASP A 220 -5.95 -10.98 23.64
CA ASP A 220 -5.56 -9.57 23.63
C ASP A 220 -4.69 -9.18 22.46
N PHE A 221 -3.95 -10.09 21.82
CA PHE A 221 -3.18 -9.74 20.62
C PHE A 221 -4.10 -9.64 19.40
N GLN A 222 -5.03 -10.59 19.22
CA GLN A 222 -6.02 -10.51 18.13
C GLN A 222 -7.04 -9.39 18.38
N LYS A 223 -7.48 -9.18 19.64
CA LYS A 223 -8.32 -8.02 20.02
C LYS A 223 -7.54 -6.72 19.93
N ALA A 224 -6.28 -6.64 20.36
CA ALA A 224 -5.47 -5.42 20.22
C ALA A 224 -5.13 -5.17 18.76
N MET A 225 -4.96 -6.18 17.91
CA MET A 225 -4.73 -5.98 16.47
C MET A 225 -6.00 -5.49 15.77
N ASN A 226 -7.19 -6.00 16.15
CA ASN A 226 -8.47 -5.54 15.61
C ASN A 226 -8.94 -4.19 16.21
N THR A 227 -8.58 -3.92 17.46
CA THR A 227 -8.85 -2.66 18.18
C THR A 227 -7.84 -1.58 17.78
N GLN A 228 -6.56 -1.90 17.63
CA GLN A 228 -5.55 -1.05 16.99
C GLN A 228 -5.95 -0.80 15.54
N MET A 229 -6.40 -1.79 14.76
CA MET A 229 -6.89 -1.50 13.40
C MET A 229 -8.15 -0.61 13.39
N LYS A 230 -8.94 -0.54 14.46
CA LYS A 230 -10.08 0.39 14.55
C LYS A 230 -9.68 1.80 15.00
N TYR A 231 -8.66 1.92 15.86
CA TYR A 231 -8.26 3.20 16.49
C TYR A 231 -6.92 3.80 15.98
N MET A 232 -6.07 3.01 15.33
CA MET A 232 -4.79 3.41 14.72
C MET A 232 -4.95 3.74 13.22
N PHE A 233 -6.05 3.30 12.61
CA PHE A 233 -6.42 3.57 11.20
C PHE A 233 -6.84 5.02 10.87
N PRO A 234 -7.28 5.88 11.82
CA PRO A 234 -7.47 7.31 11.58
C PRO A 234 -6.22 8.17 11.90
N LEU A 235 -5.09 7.58 12.28
CA LEU A 235 -3.88 8.29 12.76
C LEU A 235 -2.59 8.00 11.97
N MET A 236 -2.65 7.18 10.92
CA MET A 236 -1.61 7.01 9.89
C MET A 236 -2.16 7.46 8.54
#